data_AF-A0A1E7ELJ4-F1
#
_entry.id   AF-A0A1E7ELJ4-F1
#
_cell.length_a   1.000
_cell.length_b   1.000
_cell.length_c   1.000
_cell.angle_alpha   90.00
_cell.angle_beta   90.00
_cell.angle_gamma   90.00
#
_symmetry.space_group_name_H-M   'P 1'
#
loop_
_entity.id
_entity.type
_entity.pdbx_description
1 polymer ?
#
loop_
_entity_poly.entity_id
_entity_poly.type
_entity_poly.pdbx_seq_one_letter_code
_entity_poly.pdbx_strand_id
1 'polypeptide(L)'
;MPSPNAIPLVGLDVPGKAVRIERPLLKFVREQVLFRDLKGLRPTATATTDPLALQMERAVTTLTEAHLRTEEANERRRFEKEKPKDVEDLYTGALFEKLCFLTSTSQDRTDELPGLYSRIAQQKKKESLHSIIQQTIDDHAQKFDMIEGPIVSTGSMQLFKTLRFQGVDEQDLGSGILPMSLTPPGAVSSQARAQLIEHNENALTYDFMMSTDGQQISSGDAKLLSKTKGYVPTEWSEAKAQVEAYQPVVTAILGELHPTALEYIRAVKYASTIFLSLKQALEDKVGRKQAPAVYSYIFHSSMHGWFREQYHTRYPVPPPELVNDFRRFSMRKNLEWLPNISDIESIRTLGQVEAPIAPRSPTKKTTAAATNSGIGTRVVNPFWDGRFKLDNAFCTVVKEKAARKIIGAAKACGKIFPMTADGKERCITWHAKGYCGASCKQAYDHKELETPELKDTLYEFVRAGCT
;
A
#
# COMPACT_ATOMS: atom_id res chain seq x y z
N MET A 1 14.15 62.89 14.11
CA MET A 1 14.94 63.38 12.95
C MET A 1 15.44 62.16 12.19
N PRO A 2 15.06 61.96 10.92
CA PRO A 2 15.47 60.80 10.15
C PRO A 2 16.89 60.99 9.56
N SER A 3 17.64 59.89 9.49
CA SER A 3 19.04 59.84 9.02
C SER A 3 19.17 60.21 7.53
N PRO A 4 20.16 61.04 7.12
CA PRO A 4 20.20 61.61 5.77
C PRO A 4 20.87 60.75 4.69
N ASN A 5 21.25 59.49 4.93
CA ASN A 5 21.93 58.68 3.90
C ASN A 5 21.39 57.24 3.83
N ALA A 6 20.37 57.04 3.00
CA ALA A 6 20.00 55.72 2.51
C ALA A 6 20.02 55.78 0.97
N ILE A 7 21.11 55.31 0.38
CA ILE A 7 21.20 55.07 -1.06
C ILE A 7 20.47 53.75 -1.33
N PRO A 8 19.46 53.71 -2.23
CA PRO A 8 18.78 52.46 -2.54
C PRO A 8 19.71 51.58 -3.38
N LEU A 9 20.12 50.44 -2.83
CA LEU A 9 20.77 49.38 -3.61
C LEU A 9 19.70 48.79 -4.55
N VAL A 10 19.82 49.07 -5.85
CA VAL A 10 19.08 48.35 -6.89
C VAL A 10 20.10 47.60 -7.74
N GLY A 11 19.99 46.27 -7.72
CA GLY A 11 20.76 45.38 -8.57
C GLY A 11 21.00 44.03 -7.91
N LEU A 12 20.03 43.12 -7.97
CA LEU A 12 20.30 41.68 -7.84
C LEU A 12 20.09 41.05 -9.21
N ASP A 13 21.18 40.53 -9.78
CA ASP A 13 21.24 39.86 -11.10
C ASP A 13 20.63 38.45 -11.12
N VAL A 14 19.72 38.15 -10.17
CA VAL A 14 19.12 36.81 -10.07
C VAL A 14 17.64 36.87 -10.45
N PRO A 15 17.23 36.25 -11.58
CA PRO A 15 15.83 36.18 -11.94
C PRO A 15 15.10 35.24 -10.97
N GLY A 16 14.17 35.78 -10.17
CA GLY A 16 13.19 34.96 -9.46
C GLY A 16 13.09 35.17 -7.96
N LYS A 17 12.65 36.36 -7.54
CA LYS A 17 11.72 36.54 -6.42
C LYS A 17 11.10 37.93 -6.59
N ALA A 18 9.78 38.01 -6.69
CA ALA A 18 9.10 39.30 -6.75
C ALA A 18 9.43 40.06 -5.47
N VAL A 19 10.28 41.09 -5.56
CA VAL A 19 10.58 41.97 -4.42
C VAL A 19 9.30 42.74 -4.15
N ARG A 20 8.68 42.49 -3.00
CA ARG A 20 7.54 43.27 -2.54
C ARG A 20 8.07 44.65 -2.18
N ILE A 21 8.03 45.59 -3.12
CA ILE A 21 8.48 46.97 -2.88
C ILE A 21 7.57 47.55 -1.80
N GLU A 22 8.13 47.83 -0.64
CA GLU A 22 7.37 48.38 0.47
C GLU A 22 6.72 49.71 0.05
N ARG A 23 5.46 49.93 0.43
CA ARG A 23 4.69 51.14 0.08
C ARG A 23 5.45 52.46 0.32
N PRO A 24 6.25 52.62 1.39
CA PRO A 24 7.04 53.83 1.61
C PRO A 24 8.12 54.05 0.54
N LEU A 25 8.76 52.97 0.07
CA LEU A 25 9.80 53.06 -0.97
C LEU A 25 9.20 53.39 -2.33
N LEU A 26 8.04 52.81 -2.67
CA LEU A 26 7.27 53.19 -3.87
C LEU A 26 6.88 54.67 -3.85
N LYS A 27 6.43 55.17 -2.70
CA LYS A 27 6.11 56.60 -2.51
C LYS A 27 7.35 57.47 -2.68
N PHE A 28 8.46 57.11 -2.05
CA PHE A 28 9.74 57.82 -2.18
C PHE A 28 10.25 57.84 -3.62
N VAL A 29 10.29 56.69 -4.30
CA VAL A 29 10.74 56.60 -5.70
C VAL A 29 9.85 57.42 -6.62
N ARG A 30 8.51 57.39 -6.46
CA ARG A 30 7.60 58.24 -7.22
C ARG A 30 7.82 59.72 -6.93
N GLU A 31 7.84 60.12 -5.67
CA GLU A 31 7.85 61.53 -5.27
C GLU A 31 9.21 62.21 -5.46
N GLN A 32 10.30 61.50 -5.19
CA GLN A 32 11.64 62.08 -5.09
C GLN A 32 12.56 61.73 -6.27
N VAL A 33 12.35 60.59 -6.92
CA VAL A 33 13.19 60.17 -8.06
C VAL A 33 12.48 60.45 -9.38
N LEU A 34 11.28 59.89 -9.55
CA LEU A 34 10.52 59.99 -10.80
C LEU A 34 10.16 61.45 -11.12
N PHE A 35 9.59 62.19 -10.16
CA PHE A 35 9.18 63.58 -10.40
C PHE A 35 10.32 64.60 -10.34
N ARG A 36 11.50 64.23 -9.82
CA ARG A 36 12.69 65.08 -9.87
C ARG A 36 13.29 65.06 -11.26
N ASP A 37 13.42 63.86 -11.84
CA ASP A 37 14.13 63.64 -13.10
C ASP A 37 13.18 63.75 -14.33
N LEU A 38 11.88 63.47 -14.16
CA LEU A 38 10.83 63.62 -15.18
C LEU A 38 9.75 64.59 -14.70
N LYS A 39 10.12 65.88 -14.55
CA LYS A 39 9.24 66.94 -14.03
C LYS A 39 7.92 67.09 -14.80
N GLY A 40 7.89 66.71 -16.09
CA GLY A 40 6.68 66.75 -16.94
C GLY A 40 5.67 65.63 -16.68
N LEU A 41 6.06 64.56 -15.97
CA LEU A 41 5.14 63.50 -15.53
C LEU A 41 4.54 63.78 -14.16
N ARG A 42 4.93 64.88 -13.52
CA ARG A 42 4.35 65.30 -12.25
C ARG A 42 2.88 65.59 -12.52
N PRO A 43 1.93 64.90 -11.83
CA PRO A 43 0.51 65.17 -12.01
C PRO A 43 0.30 66.66 -11.77
N THR A 44 0.03 67.39 -12.85
CA THR A 44 -0.33 68.80 -12.73
C THR A 44 -1.70 68.73 -12.08
N ALA A 45 -1.81 69.16 -10.82
CA ALA A 45 -3.04 69.13 -10.05
C ALA A 45 -4.06 70.15 -10.59
N THR A 46 -4.31 70.16 -11.90
CA THR A 46 -5.60 70.53 -12.42
C THR A 46 -6.51 69.39 -12.03
N ALA A 47 -7.25 69.56 -10.93
CA ALA A 47 -8.34 68.67 -10.56
C ALA A 47 -9.16 68.43 -11.82
N THR A 48 -9.10 67.22 -12.38
CA THR A 48 -9.88 66.87 -13.55
C THR A 48 -11.33 66.96 -13.14
N THR A 49 -11.99 68.06 -13.47
CA THR A 49 -13.44 68.25 -13.26
C THR A 49 -14.25 67.39 -14.22
N ASP A 50 -13.59 66.61 -15.08
CA ASP A 50 -14.23 65.66 -15.97
C ASP A 50 -14.87 64.53 -15.14
N PRO A 51 -16.21 64.47 -15.06
CA PRO A 51 -16.91 63.45 -14.30
C PRO A 51 -16.61 62.03 -14.79
N LEU A 52 -16.24 61.86 -16.07
CA LEU A 52 -15.86 60.56 -16.62
C LEU A 52 -14.54 60.06 -16.04
N ALA A 53 -13.54 60.93 -15.91
CA ALA A 53 -12.24 60.59 -15.32
C ALA A 53 -12.38 60.17 -13.85
N LEU A 54 -13.21 60.87 -13.07
CA LEU A 54 -13.54 60.51 -11.68
C LEU A 54 -14.29 59.18 -11.58
N GLN A 55 -15.18 58.89 -12.53
CA GLN A 55 -15.89 57.61 -12.59
C GLN A 55 -14.94 56.46 -12.91
N MET A 56 -14.00 56.65 -13.85
CA MET A 56 -12.97 55.67 -14.17
C MET A 56 -12.02 55.44 -13.01
N GLU A 57 -11.58 56.49 -12.31
CA GLU A 57 -10.74 56.36 -11.11
C GLU A 57 -11.45 55.53 -10.03
N ARG A 58 -12.71 55.85 -9.72
CA ARG A 58 -13.52 55.06 -8.77
C ARG A 58 -13.68 53.60 -9.20
N ALA A 59 -13.90 53.33 -10.49
CA ALA A 59 -14.02 51.98 -11.01
C ALA A 59 -12.71 51.19 -10.87
N VAL A 60 -11.56 51.81 -11.19
CA VAL A 60 -10.23 51.20 -11.04
C VAL A 60 -9.91 50.95 -9.57
N THR A 61 -10.20 51.89 -8.67
CA THR A 61 -10.02 51.70 -7.23
C THR A 61 -10.89 50.55 -6.71
N THR A 62 -12.16 50.49 -7.11
CA THR A 62 -13.09 49.41 -6.72
C THR A 62 -12.59 48.05 -7.19
N LEU A 63 -12.12 47.95 -8.44
CA LEU A 63 -11.58 46.71 -9.00
C LEU A 63 -10.28 46.29 -8.29
N THR A 64 -9.41 47.25 -7.97
CA THR A 64 -8.16 47.00 -7.24
C THR A 64 -8.45 46.51 -5.81
N GLU A 65 -9.39 47.13 -5.11
CA GLU A 65 -9.82 46.69 -3.77
C GLU A 65 -10.46 45.30 -3.80
N ALA A 66 -11.30 45.02 -4.80
CA ALA A 66 -11.89 43.69 -4.98
C ALA A 66 -10.82 42.62 -5.24
N HIS A 67 -9.79 42.94 -6.02
CA HIS A 67 -8.68 42.03 -6.28
C HIS A 67 -7.84 41.78 -5.03
N LEU A 68 -7.47 42.83 -4.29
CA LEU A 68 -6.75 42.70 -3.02
C LEU A 68 -7.52 41.86 -1.98
N ARG A 69 -8.83 42.09 -1.82
CA ARG A 69 -9.66 41.27 -0.93
C ARG A 69 -9.71 39.81 -1.36
N THR A 70 -9.71 39.56 -2.67
CA THR A 70 -9.70 38.21 -3.22
C THR A 70 -8.36 37.52 -2.98
N GLU A 71 -7.25 38.24 -3.16
CA GLU A 71 -5.90 37.74 -2.84
C GLU A 71 -5.75 37.45 -1.35
N GLU A 72 -6.13 38.38 -0.47
CA GLU A 72 -6.09 38.18 0.99
C GLU A 72 -6.97 37.00 1.43
N ALA A 73 -8.17 36.86 0.87
CA ALA A 73 -9.03 35.71 1.14
C ALA A 73 -8.41 34.41 0.64
N ASN A 74 -7.74 34.43 -0.51
CA ASN A 74 -7.02 33.27 -1.05
C ASN A 74 -5.79 32.93 -0.21
N GLU A 75 -5.04 33.91 0.28
CA GLU A 75 -3.91 33.73 1.20
C GLU A 75 -4.37 33.15 2.54
N ARG A 76 -5.45 33.68 3.13
CA ARG A 76 -6.05 33.12 4.34
C ARG A 76 -6.50 31.68 4.13
N ARG A 77 -7.20 31.39 3.02
CA ARG A 77 -7.60 30.03 2.65
C ARG A 77 -6.41 29.10 2.42
N ARG A 78 -5.29 29.61 1.90
CA ARG A 78 -4.05 28.82 1.75
C ARG A 78 -3.44 28.53 3.11
N PHE A 79 -3.32 29.54 3.97
CA PHE A 79 -2.80 29.38 5.32
C PHE A 79 -3.64 28.41 6.17
N GLU A 80 -4.97 28.52 6.12
CA GLU A 80 -5.89 27.59 6.80
C GLU A 80 -5.77 26.17 6.25
N LYS A 81 -5.56 26.01 4.93
CA LYS A 81 -5.33 24.69 4.31
C LYS A 81 -3.95 24.11 4.60
N GLU A 82 -2.96 24.96 4.87
CA GLU A 82 -1.59 24.57 5.18
C GLU A 82 -1.39 24.30 6.68
N LYS A 83 -2.33 24.72 7.53
CA LYS A 83 -2.31 24.37 8.95
C LYS A 83 -2.33 22.83 9.09
N PRO A 84 -1.39 22.23 9.85
CA PRO A 84 -1.43 20.81 10.15
C PRO A 84 -2.79 20.46 10.75
N LYS A 85 -3.39 19.38 10.28
CA LYS A 85 -4.64 18.89 10.86
C LYS A 85 -4.34 18.26 12.19
N ASP A 86 -5.17 18.55 13.17
CA ASP A 86 -5.14 17.85 14.44
C ASP A 86 -5.80 16.46 14.28
N VAL A 87 -5.58 15.57 15.25
CA VAL A 87 -6.13 14.20 15.17
C VAL A 87 -7.66 14.22 15.11
N GLU A 88 -8.29 15.15 15.82
CA GLU A 88 -9.75 15.37 15.80
C GLU A 88 -10.27 15.84 14.44
N ASP A 89 -9.48 16.65 13.71
CA ASP A 89 -9.84 17.11 12.36
C ASP A 89 -9.83 15.95 11.35
N LEU A 90 -8.92 14.99 11.54
CA LEU A 90 -8.82 13.81 10.68
C LEU A 90 -9.89 12.78 11.03
N TYR A 91 -10.05 12.47 12.31
CA TYR A 91 -10.99 11.49 12.82
C TYR A 91 -12.18 12.22 13.43
N THR A 92 -13.16 12.64 12.63
CA THR A 92 -14.24 13.50 13.14
C THR A 92 -15.35 12.73 13.86
N GLY A 93 -15.93 13.35 14.90
CA GLY A 93 -17.13 12.87 15.60
C GLY A 93 -16.99 11.46 16.15
N ALA A 94 -17.93 10.57 15.81
CA ALA A 94 -17.94 9.19 16.30
C ALA A 94 -16.68 8.39 15.97
N LEU A 95 -15.90 8.78 14.95
CA LEU A 95 -14.65 8.12 14.62
C LEU A 95 -13.53 8.50 15.59
N PHE A 96 -13.51 9.75 16.07
CA PHE A 96 -12.62 10.18 17.16
C PHE A 96 -12.89 9.39 18.43
N GLU A 97 -14.16 9.26 18.79
CA GLU A 97 -14.57 8.53 20.00
C GLU A 97 -14.12 7.08 19.92
N LYS A 98 -14.30 6.45 18.75
CA LYS A 98 -13.81 5.09 18.49
C LYS A 98 -12.29 4.99 18.61
N LEU A 99 -11.55 5.98 18.13
CA LEU A 99 -10.09 6.01 18.30
C LEU A 99 -9.72 6.03 19.78
N CYS A 100 -10.33 6.93 20.55
CA CYS A 100 -10.14 7.04 21.99
C CYS A 100 -10.45 5.74 22.73
N PHE A 101 -11.57 5.08 22.42
CA PHE A 101 -11.90 3.78 23.02
C PHE A 101 -10.93 2.67 22.61
N LEU A 102 -10.51 2.65 21.34
CA LEU A 102 -9.57 1.67 20.83
C LEU A 102 -8.21 1.76 21.53
N THR A 103 -7.74 2.98 21.81
CA THR A 103 -6.43 3.22 22.45
C THR A 103 -6.53 3.39 23.97
N SER A 104 -7.71 3.17 24.56
CA SER A 104 -8.00 3.42 25.98
C SER A 104 -7.60 4.83 26.45
N THR A 105 -7.72 5.82 25.57
CA THR A 105 -7.36 7.23 25.83
C THR A 105 -8.62 8.05 26.09
N SER A 106 -8.58 9.01 27.02
CA SER A 106 -9.70 9.94 27.23
C SER A 106 -9.76 11.00 26.13
N GLN A 107 -10.96 11.44 25.75
CA GLN A 107 -11.16 12.50 24.73
C GLN A 107 -10.41 13.79 25.07
N ASP A 108 -10.33 14.15 26.36
CA ASP A 108 -9.64 15.36 26.83
C ASP A 108 -8.10 15.26 26.78
N ARG A 109 -7.54 14.08 26.48
CA ARG A 109 -6.10 13.80 26.51
C ARG A 109 -5.61 13.26 25.17
N THR A 110 -5.82 14.05 24.12
CA THR A 110 -5.34 13.76 22.76
C THR A 110 -3.83 13.57 22.67
N ASP A 111 -3.08 14.16 23.61
CA ASP A 111 -1.63 14.04 23.75
C ASP A 111 -1.18 12.64 24.19
N GLU A 112 -2.07 11.83 24.77
CA GLU A 112 -1.80 10.43 25.15
C GLU A 112 -2.09 9.43 24.03
N LEU A 113 -2.65 9.87 22.89
CA LEU A 113 -2.86 8.98 21.76
C LEU A 113 -1.51 8.45 21.25
N PRO A 114 -1.45 7.20 20.73
CA PRO A 114 -0.26 6.69 20.09
C PRO A 114 0.23 7.67 19.01
N GLY A 115 1.52 8.01 19.05
CA GLY A 115 2.10 9.05 18.19
C GLY A 115 1.89 8.81 16.68
N LEU A 116 1.61 7.56 16.29
CA LEU A 116 1.16 7.19 14.95
C LEU A 116 0.02 8.07 14.44
N TYR A 117 -1.02 8.31 15.25
CA TYR A 117 -2.22 9.04 14.80
C TYR A 117 -1.93 10.52 14.59
N SER A 118 -1.09 11.13 15.42
CA SER A 118 -0.61 12.50 15.22
C SER A 118 0.21 12.62 13.95
N ARG A 119 1.11 11.64 13.67
CA ARG A 119 1.89 11.61 12.42
C ARG A 119 0.99 11.46 11.19
N ILE A 120 -0.06 10.62 11.25
CA ILE A 120 -1.04 10.47 10.16
C ILE A 120 -1.84 11.77 9.95
N ALA A 121 -2.28 12.44 11.02
CA ALA A 121 -3.00 13.70 10.93
C ALA A 121 -2.15 14.83 10.33
N GLN A 122 -0.86 14.86 10.68
CA GLN A 122 0.13 15.83 10.21
C GLN A 122 0.79 15.45 8.86
N GLN A 123 0.28 14.43 8.18
CA GLN A 123 0.79 13.95 6.91
C GLN A 123 0.98 15.09 5.91
N LYS A 124 2.20 15.28 5.41
CA LYS A 124 2.50 16.33 4.43
C LYS A 124 1.99 15.95 3.05
N LYS A 125 1.65 16.95 2.24
CA LYS A 125 1.39 16.76 0.81
C LYS A 125 2.65 16.13 0.17
N LYS A 126 2.53 14.94 -0.43
CA LYS A 126 3.58 14.06 -1.03
C LYS A 126 4.20 13.01 -0.12
N GLU A 127 3.94 13.05 1.18
CA GLU A 127 4.34 11.97 2.07
C GLU A 127 3.29 10.86 1.97
N SER A 128 3.71 9.62 1.73
CA SER A 128 2.77 8.51 1.64
C SER A 128 2.33 8.06 3.04
N LEU A 129 1.06 7.68 3.15
CA LEU A 129 0.52 7.15 4.42
C LEU A 129 1.24 5.86 4.83
N HIS A 130 1.62 5.04 3.85
CA HIS A 130 2.37 3.82 4.05
C HIS A 130 3.74 4.08 4.66
N SER A 131 4.50 5.05 4.16
CA SER A 131 5.81 5.41 4.73
C SER A 131 5.70 5.82 6.20
N ILE A 132 4.71 6.65 6.56
CA ILE A 132 4.49 7.08 7.96
C ILE A 132 4.20 5.88 8.88
N ILE A 133 3.32 4.98 8.43
CA ILE A 133 2.94 3.79 9.21
C ILE A 133 4.13 2.84 9.33
N GLN A 134 4.81 2.54 8.23
CA GLN A 134 5.94 1.61 8.22
C GLN A 134 7.08 2.14 9.08
N GLN A 135 7.45 3.42 8.94
CA GLN A 135 8.47 4.05 9.79
C GLN A 135 8.11 3.94 11.28
N THR A 136 6.84 4.16 11.64
CA THR A 136 6.42 4.03 13.03
C THR A 136 6.49 2.58 13.51
N ILE A 137 6.15 1.61 12.67
CA ILE A 137 6.29 0.19 13.01
C ILE A 137 7.76 -0.19 13.16
N ASP A 138 8.65 0.31 12.31
CA ASP A 138 10.09 0.08 12.40
C ASP A 138 10.67 0.72 13.67
N ASP A 139 10.25 1.94 14.03
CA ASP A 139 10.60 2.60 15.30
C ASP A 139 10.22 1.72 16.51
N HIS A 140 9.04 1.08 16.45
CA HIS A 140 8.59 0.14 17.48
C HIS A 140 9.33 -1.21 17.42
N ALA A 141 9.69 -1.70 16.23
CA ALA A 141 10.38 -2.97 16.03
C ALA A 141 11.77 -2.96 16.70
N GLN A 142 12.46 -1.83 16.64
CA GLN A 142 13.75 -1.64 17.33
C GLN A 142 13.63 -1.84 18.86
N LYS A 143 12.47 -1.56 19.47
CA LYS A 143 12.24 -1.77 20.91
C LYS A 143 12.09 -3.25 21.29
N PHE A 144 11.85 -4.11 20.30
CA PHE A 144 11.75 -5.56 20.45
C PHE A 144 12.97 -6.29 19.92
N ASP A 145 14.11 -5.59 19.79
CA ASP A 145 15.37 -6.13 19.26
C ASP A 145 15.24 -6.72 17.83
N MET A 146 14.26 -6.23 17.06
CA MET A 146 14.08 -6.60 15.66
C MET A 146 14.87 -5.64 14.76
N ILE A 147 15.57 -6.19 13.77
CA ILE A 147 16.34 -5.39 12.78
C ILE A 147 15.38 -4.57 11.90
N GLU A 148 14.29 -5.20 11.45
CA GLU A 148 13.28 -4.62 10.57
C GLU A 148 11.89 -4.99 11.09
N GLY A 149 10.93 -4.06 11.00
CA GLY A 149 9.53 -4.34 11.27
C GLY A 149 8.89 -5.18 10.16
N PRO A 150 7.74 -5.83 10.41
CA PRO A 150 6.98 -6.44 9.32
C PRO A 150 6.47 -5.37 8.36
N ILE A 151 6.37 -5.73 7.08
CA ILE A 151 5.78 -4.85 6.07
C ILE A 151 4.26 -4.89 6.21
N VAL A 152 3.65 -3.73 6.41
CA VAL A 152 2.20 -3.60 6.38
C VAL A 152 1.74 -3.39 4.94
N SER A 153 0.89 -4.29 4.46
CA SER A 153 0.42 -4.23 3.08
C SER A 153 -0.30 -2.91 2.76
N THR A 154 -0.19 -2.45 1.52
CA THR A 154 -0.80 -1.18 1.06
C THR A 154 -2.33 -1.20 1.14
N GLY A 155 -2.96 -2.37 1.05
CA GLY A 155 -4.40 -2.54 1.26
C GLY A 155 -4.83 -2.24 2.70
N SER A 156 -3.96 -2.45 3.68
CA SER A 156 -4.22 -2.16 5.10
C SER A 156 -4.23 -0.65 5.40
N MET A 157 -3.73 0.21 4.52
CA MET A 157 -3.65 1.66 4.77
C MET A 157 -5.00 2.32 5.00
N GLN A 158 -6.05 1.83 4.32
CA GLN A 158 -7.42 2.34 4.51
C GLN A 158 -8.00 1.96 5.87
N LEU A 159 -7.45 0.93 6.52
CA LEU A 159 -7.89 0.50 7.85
C LEU A 159 -7.49 1.51 8.91
N PHE A 160 -6.38 2.22 8.76
CA PHE A 160 -5.99 3.32 9.66
C PHE A 160 -6.92 4.54 9.56
N LYS A 161 -7.57 4.74 8.41
CA LYS A 161 -8.56 5.81 8.23
C LYS A 161 -9.94 5.44 8.77
N THR A 162 -10.26 4.15 8.78
CA THR A 162 -11.60 3.64 9.18
C THR A 162 -11.61 2.97 10.55
N LEU A 163 -10.43 2.76 11.13
CA LEU A 163 -10.14 2.03 12.37
C LEU A 163 -10.65 0.57 12.36
N ARG A 164 -10.78 -0.03 11.17
CA ARG A 164 -11.30 -1.40 10.98
C ARG A 164 -10.21 -2.46 10.96
N PHE A 165 -9.45 -2.58 12.04
CA PHE A 165 -8.30 -3.48 12.11
C PHE A 165 -8.66 -4.97 12.16
N GLN A 166 -9.90 -5.32 12.52
CA GLN A 166 -10.38 -6.69 12.64
C GLN A 166 -10.48 -7.46 11.32
N GLY A 167 -10.46 -6.79 10.17
CA GLY A 167 -10.71 -7.44 8.88
C GLY A 167 -12.20 -7.62 8.56
N VAL A 168 -12.49 -8.43 7.52
CA VAL A 168 -13.85 -8.63 7.01
C VAL A 168 -14.51 -9.84 7.68
N ASP A 169 -13.78 -10.94 7.75
CA ASP A 169 -14.22 -12.22 8.29
C ASP A 169 -13.04 -12.87 9.02
N GLU A 170 -13.34 -13.64 10.07
CA GLU A 170 -12.37 -14.45 10.79
C GLU A 170 -11.74 -15.53 9.88
N GLN A 171 -12.47 -15.98 8.85
CA GLN A 171 -11.97 -16.94 7.86
C GLN A 171 -11.02 -16.30 6.82
N ASP A 172 -11.12 -14.98 6.62
CA ASP A 172 -10.25 -14.24 5.69
C ASP A 172 -8.99 -13.74 6.42
N LEU A 173 -8.05 -14.67 6.59
CA LEU A 173 -6.78 -14.45 7.30
C LEU A 173 -5.92 -13.31 6.70
N GLY A 174 -6.20 -12.89 5.47
CA GLY A 174 -5.52 -11.80 4.78
C GLY A 174 -6.14 -10.42 4.97
N SER A 175 -7.32 -10.37 5.58
CA SER A 175 -8.02 -9.13 5.87
C SER A 175 -7.59 -8.56 7.23
N GLY A 176 -7.73 -7.24 7.38
CA GLY A 176 -7.40 -6.57 8.63
C GLY A 176 -5.92 -6.22 8.78
N ILE A 177 -5.53 -5.94 10.03
CA ILE A 177 -4.12 -5.83 10.45
C ILE A 177 -3.95 -6.79 11.62
N LEU A 178 -3.74 -8.06 11.29
CA LEU A 178 -3.73 -9.17 12.24
C LEU A 178 -2.46 -10.03 12.03
N PRO A 179 -2.06 -10.87 12.99
CA PRO A 179 -0.83 -11.66 12.88
C PRO A 179 -0.67 -12.39 11.54
N MET A 180 -1.68 -13.13 11.09
CA MET A 180 -1.64 -13.88 9.82
C MET A 180 -1.79 -13.03 8.55
N SER A 181 -2.11 -11.74 8.66
CA SER A 181 -2.08 -10.82 7.50
C SER A 181 -0.67 -10.30 7.21
N LEU A 182 0.29 -10.56 8.10
CA LEU A 182 1.67 -10.11 7.98
C LEU A 182 2.59 -11.23 7.50
N THR A 183 3.55 -10.87 6.66
CA THR A 183 4.68 -11.75 6.33
C THR A 183 5.85 -11.37 7.24
N PRO A 184 6.40 -12.29 8.06
CA PRO A 184 7.50 -11.95 8.95
C PRO A 184 8.76 -11.58 8.16
N PRO A 185 9.58 -10.66 8.68
CA PRO A 185 10.90 -10.38 8.11
C PRO A 185 11.78 -11.64 8.21
N GLY A 186 12.65 -11.84 7.22
CA GLY A 186 13.56 -13.00 7.20
C GLY A 186 12.90 -14.36 6.93
N ALA A 187 11.65 -14.39 6.45
CA ALA A 187 10.95 -15.63 6.18
C ALA A 187 11.73 -16.55 5.22
N VAL A 188 11.69 -17.86 5.49
CA VAL A 188 12.57 -18.85 4.86
C VAL A 188 11.90 -19.61 3.73
N SER A 189 10.58 -19.82 3.79
CA SER A 189 9.81 -20.52 2.77
C SER A 189 9.76 -19.71 1.48
N SER A 190 9.72 -20.43 0.36
CA SER A 190 9.59 -19.82 -0.97
C SER A 190 8.31 -19.00 -1.09
N GLN A 191 7.22 -19.45 -0.45
CA GLN A 191 5.94 -18.74 -0.44
C GLN A 191 6.04 -17.41 0.34
N ALA A 192 6.58 -17.42 1.55
CA ALA A 192 6.73 -16.21 2.34
C ALA A 192 7.65 -15.19 1.65
N ARG A 193 8.77 -15.66 1.08
CA ARG A 193 9.68 -14.79 0.32
C ARG A 193 9.01 -14.16 -0.88
N ALA A 194 8.27 -14.94 -1.66
CA ALA A 194 7.52 -14.41 -2.81
C ALA A 194 6.50 -13.34 -2.37
N GLN A 195 5.82 -13.57 -1.26
CA GLN A 195 4.85 -12.62 -0.72
C GLN A 195 5.52 -11.37 -0.14
N LEU A 196 6.69 -11.50 0.50
CA LEU A 196 7.46 -10.37 1.01
C LEU A 196 7.96 -9.47 -0.14
N ILE A 197 8.42 -10.09 -1.24
CA ILE A 197 8.79 -9.37 -2.46
C ILE A 197 7.57 -8.65 -3.04
N GLU A 198 6.43 -9.33 -3.17
CA GLU A 198 5.19 -8.74 -3.67
C GLU A 198 4.73 -7.55 -2.79
N HIS A 199 4.78 -7.68 -1.46
CA HIS A 199 4.45 -6.59 -0.54
C HIS A 199 5.39 -5.40 -0.69
N ASN A 200 6.70 -5.64 -0.81
CA ASN A 200 7.70 -4.60 -1.05
C ASN A 200 7.48 -3.87 -2.38
N GLU A 201 7.27 -4.61 -3.47
CA GLU A 201 7.00 -4.01 -4.78
C GLU A 201 5.72 -3.17 -4.78
N ASN A 202 4.67 -3.66 -4.12
CA ASN A 202 3.42 -2.94 -3.96
C ASN A 202 3.58 -1.68 -3.09
N ALA A 203 4.34 -1.75 -2.01
CA ALA A 203 4.67 -0.62 -1.14
C ALA A 203 5.42 0.47 -1.91
N LEU A 204 6.51 0.11 -2.60
CA LEU A 204 7.28 1.05 -3.42
C LEU A 204 6.44 1.69 -4.51
N THR A 205 5.58 0.89 -5.18
CA THR A 205 4.66 1.40 -6.19
C THR A 205 3.68 2.40 -5.59
N TYR A 206 3.10 2.10 -4.43
CA TYR A 206 2.19 2.99 -3.72
C TYR A 206 2.87 4.31 -3.32
N ASP A 207 4.06 4.23 -2.74
CA ASP A 207 4.82 5.39 -2.29
C ASP A 207 5.23 6.29 -3.46
N PHE A 208 5.63 5.69 -4.58
CA PHE A 208 5.90 6.41 -5.82
C PHE A 208 4.65 7.11 -6.39
N MET A 209 3.50 6.42 -6.39
CA MET A 209 2.24 7.01 -6.86
C MET A 209 1.75 8.15 -5.97
N MET A 210 1.93 8.05 -4.64
CA MET A 210 1.50 9.09 -3.70
C MET A 210 2.41 10.33 -3.69
N SER A 211 3.67 10.18 -4.11
CA SER A 211 4.65 11.28 -4.16
C SER A 211 4.59 12.11 -5.46
N THR A 212 3.98 11.57 -6.52
CA THR A 212 3.88 12.24 -7.83
C THR A 212 2.61 13.11 -7.93
N ASP A 213 2.78 14.44 -7.94
CA ASP A 213 1.65 15.38 -8.10
C ASP A 213 0.90 15.14 -9.43
N GLY A 214 -0.43 15.02 -9.35
CA GLY A 214 -1.32 15.00 -10.52
C GLY A 214 -1.56 13.63 -11.15
N GLN A 215 -0.92 12.55 -10.67
CA GLN A 215 -1.27 11.20 -11.10
C GLN A 215 -2.55 10.73 -10.39
N GLN A 216 -3.60 10.46 -11.16
CA GLN A 216 -4.78 9.78 -10.65
C GLN A 216 -4.48 8.27 -10.57
N ILE A 217 -4.71 7.67 -9.40
CA ILE A 217 -4.65 6.21 -9.22
C ILE A 217 -5.70 5.60 -10.15
N SER A 218 -5.27 4.75 -11.10
CA SER A 218 -6.24 4.07 -11.96
C SER A 218 -7.04 3.04 -11.14
N SER A 219 -8.23 2.69 -11.61
CA SER A 219 -9.02 1.63 -10.96
C SER A 219 -8.31 0.27 -10.97
N GLY A 220 -7.39 0.05 -11.93
CA GLY A 220 -6.52 -1.12 -11.99
C GLY A 220 -5.50 -1.13 -10.86
N ASP A 221 -4.85 0.02 -10.61
CA ASP A 221 -3.85 0.17 -9.54
C ASP A 221 -4.52 0.04 -8.17
N ALA A 222 -5.68 0.67 -7.98
CA ALA A 222 -6.46 0.52 -6.76
C ALA A 222 -6.82 -0.95 -6.48
N LYS A 223 -7.16 -1.72 -7.52
CA LYS A 223 -7.42 -3.17 -7.40
C LYS A 223 -6.17 -4.00 -7.15
N LEU A 224 -5.00 -3.56 -7.60
CA LEU A 224 -3.73 -4.24 -7.33
C LEU A 224 -3.33 -4.02 -5.86
N LEU A 225 -3.39 -2.76 -5.42
CA LEU A 225 -3.01 -2.32 -4.07
C LEU A 225 -3.97 -2.81 -2.99
N SER A 226 -5.25 -3.06 -3.32
CA SER A 226 -6.23 -3.59 -2.36
C SER A 226 -6.18 -5.11 -2.18
N LYS A 227 -5.43 -5.84 -3.01
CA LYS A 227 -5.34 -7.30 -2.90
C LYS A 227 -4.32 -7.67 -1.84
N THR A 228 -4.79 -7.88 -0.62
CA THR A 228 -3.97 -8.41 0.45
C THR A 228 -4.31 -9.87 0.65
N LYS A 229 -3.35 -10.75 0.41
CA LYS A 229 -3.45 -12.15 0.77
C LYS A 229 -2.81 -12.34 2.13
N GLY A 230 -3.44 -13.13 2.99
CA GLY A 230 -2.83 -13.55 4.24
C GLY A 230 -1.68 -14.51 3.95
N TYR A 231 -0.75 -14.60 4.90
CA TYR A 231 0.31 -15.60 4.87
C TYR A 231 0.01 -16.66 5.93
N VAL A 232 -0.15 -17.91 5.50
CA VAL A 232 -0.36 -19.06 6.39
C VAL A 232 0.98 -19.81 6.53
N PRO A 233 1.62 -19.79 7.70
CA PRO A 233 2.92 -20.42 7.88
C PRO A 233 2.79 -21.95 7.88
N THR A 234 3.66 -22.60 7.12
CA THR A 234 3.79 -24.07 7.11
C THR A 234 4.96 -24.56 7.96
N GLU A 235 5.85 -23.65 8.36
CA GLU A 235 7.02 -23.95 9.19
C GLU A 235 6.91 -23.28 10.57
N TRP A 236 7.42 -23.96 11.59
CA TRP A 236 7.37 -23.47 12.98
C TRP A 236 8.17 -22.20 13.21
N SER A 237 9.32 -22.06 12.57
CA SER A 237 10.14 -20.85 12.66
C SER A 237 9.40 -19.63 12.10
N GLU A 238 8.65 -19.81 11.01
CA GLU A 238 7.87 -18.76 10.38
C GLU A 238 6.64 -18.40 11.19
N ALA A 239 5.93 -19.39 11.74
CA ALA A 239 4.79 -19.15 12.62
C ALA A 239 5.21 -18.35 13.87
N LYS A 240 6.35 -18.72 14.48
CA LYS A 240 6.91 -17.99 15.61
C LYS A 240 7.30 -16.56 15.21
N ALA A 241 8.05 -16.39 14.12
CA ALA A 241 8.46 -15.08 13.63
C ALA A 241 7.27 -14.19 13.28
N GLN A 242 6.19 -14.75 12.72
CA GLN A 242 4.97 -14.01 12.37
C GLN A 242 4.25 -13.48 13.62
N VAL A 243 4.13 -14.31 14.66
CA VAL A 243 3.54 -13.90 15.95
C VAL A 243 4.41 -12.84 16.64
N GLU A 244 5.73 -13.00 16.65
CA GLU A 244 6.65 -12.02 17.22
C GLU A 244 6.62 -10.70 16.43
N ALA A 245 6.58 -10.75 15.11
CA ALA A 245 6.56 -9.56 14.26
C ALA A 245 5.29 -8.72 14.44
N TYR A 246 4.20 -9.28 14.96
CA TYR A 246 2.99 -8.49 15.25
C TYR A 246 3.12 -7.58 16.48
N GLN A 247 4.10 -7.82 17.37
CA GLN A 247 4.33 -6.99 18.56
C GLN A 247 4.53 -5.50 18.23
N PRO A 248 5.47 -5.10 17.35
CA PRO A 248 5.62 -3.69 17.00
C PRO A 248 4.35 -3.10 16.38
N VAL A 249 3.62 -3.87 15.57
CA VAL A 249 2.37 -3.43 14.92
C VAL A 249 1.29 -3.12 15.95
N VAL A 250 1.03 -4.03 16.90
CA VAL A 250 0.00 -3.80 17.91
C VAL A 250 0.39 -2.66 18.86
N THR A 251 1.67 -2.50 19.19
CA THR A 251 2.12 -1.36 20.01
C THR A 251 2.07 -0.03 19.27
N ALA A 252 2.31 0.00 17.95
CA ALA A 252 2.18 1.21 17.15
C ALA A 252 0.71 1.64 17.02
N ILE A 253 -0.21 0.68 16.88
CA ILE A 253 -1.65 0.93 16.79
C ILE A 253 -2.23 1.36 18.15
N LEU A 254 -1.97 0.61 19.21
CA LEU A 254 -2.66 0.79 20.50
C LEU A 254 -1.87 1.63 21.51
N GLY A 255 -0.55 1.74 21.34
CA GLY A 255 0.37 2.29 22.33
C GLY A 255 1.06 1.19 23.15
N GLU A 256 2.28 1.47 23.62
CA GLU A 256 3.12 0.51 24.35
C GLU A 256 2.54 0.10 25.71
N LEU A 257 1.86 1.03 26.37
CA LEU A 257 1.26 0.80 27.69
C LEU A 257 -0.18 0.31 27.61
N HIS A 258 -0.71 0.08 26.40
CA HIS A 258 -2.07 -0.36 26.23
C HIS A 258 -2.27 -1.78 26.80
N PRO A 259 -3.31 -2.03 27.63
CA PRO A 259 -3.52 -3.33 28.27
C PRO A 259 -3.53 -4.51 27.31
N THR A 260 -4.17 -4.36 26.14
CA THR A 260 -4.19 -5.39 25.08
C THR A 260 -2.81 -5.64 24.45
N ALA A 261 -2.03 -4.58 24.22
CA ALA A 261 -0.69 -4.72 23.64
C ALA A 261 0.25 -5.40 24.64
N LEU A 262 0.18 -5.01 25.92
CA LEU A 262 0.92 -5.66 27.01
C LEU A 262 0.54 -7.14 27.15
N GLU A 263 -0.75 -7.47 27.09
CA GLU A 263 -1.21 -8.85 27.16
C GLU A 263 -0.73 -9.69 25.97
N TYR A 264 -0.75 -9.14 24.76
CA TYR A 264 -0.17 -9.78 23.58
C TYR A 264 1.33 -10.09 23.79
N ILE A 265 2.11 -9.10 24.24
CA ILE A 265 3.55 -9.28 24.50
C ILE A 265 3.80 -10.34 25.58
N ARG A 266 3.01 -10.33 26.67
CA ARG A 266 3.09 -11.36 27.72
C ARG A 266 2.77 -12.75 27.18
N ALA A 267 1.73 -12.86 26.35
CA ALA A 267 1.33 -14.11 25.72
C ALA A 267 2.43 -14.68 24.81
N VAL A 268 3.06 -13.84 23.98
CA VAL A 268 4.19 -14.27 23.13
C VAL A 268 5.37 -14.76 23.96
N LYS A 269 5.76 -14.03 25.02
CA LYS A 269 6.85 -14.44 25.93
C LYS A 269 6.53 -15.77 26.62
N TYR A 270 5.30 -15.93 27.11
CA TYR A 270 4.88 -17.15 27.78
C TYR A 270 4.81 -18.33 26.80
N ALA A 271 4.24 -18.15 25.61
CA ALA A 271 4.20 -19.15 24.54
C ALA A 271 5.60 -19.63 24.15
N SER A 272 6.57 -18.72 24.05
CA SER A 272 7.98 -19.06 23.84
C SER A 272 8.57 -19.93 24.95
N THR A 273 8.15 -19.72 26.20
CA THR A 273 8.61 -20.53 27.36
C THR A 273 8.08 -21.97 27.30
N ILE A 274 6.83 -22.16 26.84
CA ILE A 274 6.19 -23.48 26.75
C ILE A 274 6.29 -24.11 25.34
N PHE A 275 7.04 -23.50 24.43
CA PHE A 275 6.97 -23.73 22.99
C PHE A 275 7.13 -25.20 22.60
N LEU A 276 8.13 -25.90 23.14
CA LEU A 276 8.38 -27.31 22.79
C LEU A 276 7.19 -28.21 23.14
N SER A 277 6.59 -28.00 24.32
CA SER A 277 5.43 -28.78 24.76
C SER A 277 4.17 -28.44 23.96
N LEU A 278 3.97 -27.15 23.65
CA LEU A 278 2.85 -26.68 22.85
C LEU A 278 2.94 -27.19 21.41
N LYS A 279 4.14 -27.14 20.83
CA LYS A 279 4.45 -27.70 19.51
C LYS A 279 4.06 -29.17 19.42
N GLN A 280 4.56 -30.00 20.34
CA GLN A 280 4.27 -31.43 20.34
C GLN A 280 2.76 -31.69 20.43
N ALA A 281 2.07 -31.02 21.37
CA ALA A 281 0.63 -31.19 21.55
C ALA A 281 -0.20 -30.74 20.33
N LEU A 282 0.22 -29.66 19.65
CA LEU A 282 -0.43 -29.20 18.42
C LEU A 282 -0.18 -30.19 17.27
N GLU A 283 1.05 -30.69 17.11
CA GLU A 283 1.36 -31.70 16.09
C GLU A 283 0.56 -32.99 16.32
N ASP A 284 0.38 -33.41 17.56
CA ASP A 284 -0.42 -34.60 17.90
C ASP A 284 -1.92 -34.38 17.63
N LYS A 285 -2.43 -33.16 17.85
CA LYS A 285 -3.86 -32.84 17.69
C LYS A 285 -4.27 -32.56 16.24
N VAL A 286 -3.48 -31.79 15.49
CA VAL A 286 -3.85 -31.31 14.13
C VAL A 286 -2.89 -31.77 13.04
N GLY A 287 -1.83 -32.50 13.40
CA GLY A 287 -0.81 -32.94 12.46
C GLY A 287 0.26 -31.89 12.17
N ARG A 288 1.45 -32.37 11.77
CA ARG A 288 2.66 -31.56 11.59
C ARG A 288 2.53 -30.40 10.61
N LYS A 289 1.74 -30.58 9.54
CA LYS A 289 1.56 -29.55 8.49
C LYS A 289 0.64 -28.41 8.94
N GLN A 290 -0.37 -28.70 9.76
CA GLN A 290 -1.33 -27.69 10.21
C GLN A 290 -0.88 -26.99 11.49
N ALA A 291 -0.10 -27.67 12.34
CA ALA A 291 0.25 -27.18 13.67
C ALA A 291 0.91 -25.77 13.67
N PRO A 292 1.85 -25.42 12.76
CA PRO A 292 2.39 -24.07 12.68
C PRO A 292 1.33 -23.01 12.35
N ALA A 293 0.45 -23.29 11.40
CA ALA A 293 -0.66 -22.40 11.04
C ALA A 293 -1.63 -22.19 12.21
N VAL A 294 -1.95 -23.26 12.94
CA VAL A 294 -2.81 -23.21 14.13
C VAL A 294 -2.16 -22.39 15.24
N TYR A 295 -0.85 -22.49 15.44
CA TYR A 295 -0.13 -21.66 16.41
C TYR A 295 -0.30 -20.16 16.12
N SER A 296 -0.08 -19.72 14.88
CA SER A 296 -0.33 -18.32 14.48
C SER A 296 -1.81 -17.95 14.60
N TYR A 297 -2.71 -18.88 14.28
CA TYR A 297 -4.15 -18.64 14.28
C TYR A 297 -4.71 -18.38 15.69
N ILE A 298 -4.15 -18.99 16.74
CA ILE A 298 -4.53 -18.69 18.14
C ILE A 298 -4.42 -17.19 18.44
N PHE A 299 -3.29 -16.58 18.06
CA PHE A 299 -3.06 -15.15 18.22
C PHE A 299 -3.94 -14.32 17.27
N HIS A 300 -4.13 -14.80 16.03
CA HIS A 300 -4.98 -14.12 15.04
C HIS A 300 -6.44 -14.03 15.51
N SER A 301 -7.06 -15.16 15.86
CA SER A 301 -8.46 -15.22 16.30
C SER A 301 -8.68 -14.39 17.56
N SER A 302 -7.74 -14.42 18.52
CA SER A 302 -7.82 -13.60 19.74
C SER A 302 -7.82 -12.10 19.45
N MET A 303 -6.90 -11.64 18.58
CA MET A 303 -6.86 -10.23 18.19
C MET A 303 -8.04 -9.83 17.31
N HIS A 304 -8.47 -10.70 16.38
CA HIS A 304 -9.66 -10.49 15.57
C HIS A 304 -10.89 -10.27 16.46
N GLY A 305 -11.13 -11.17 17.42
CA GLY A 305 -12.24 -11.09 18.36
C GLY A 305 -12.22 -9.79 19.15
N TRP A 306 -11.06 -9.43 19.72
CA TRP A 306 -10.91 -8.20 20.49
C TRP A 306 -11.14 -6.94 19.64
N PHE A 307 -10.49 -6.81 18.47
CA PHE A 307 -10.71 -5.65 17.60
C PHE A 307 -12.16 -5.55 17.11
N ARG A 308 -12.79 -6.68 16.79
CA ARG A 308 -14.19 -6.72 16.36
C ARG A 308 -15.11 -6.23 17.46
N GLU A 309 -14.95 -6.74 18.69
CA GLU A 309 -15.74 -6.29 19.83
C GLU A 309 -15.51 -4.81 20.12
N GLN A 310 -14.24 -4.38 20.22
CA GLN A 310 -13.89 -2.98 20.50
C GLN A 310 -14.41 -2.01 19.43
N TYR A 311 -14.45 -2.44 18.17
CA TYR A 311 -14.98 -1.62 17.08
C TYR A 311 -16.49 -1.37 17.18
N HIS A 312 -17.22 -2.32 17.79
CA HIS A 312 -18.67 -2.31 17.92
C HIS A 312 -19.17 -1.79 19.27
N THR A 313 -18.32 -1.77 20.29
CA THR A 313 -18.63 -1.23 21.61
C THR A 313 -18.23 0.25 21.75
N ARG A 314 -18.80 0.94 22.73
CA ARG A 314 -18.45 2.32 23.13
C ARG A 314 -17.80 2.35 24.51
N TYR A 315 -17.24 1.23 24.93
CA TYR A 315 -16.56 1.07 26.20
C TYR A 315 -15.29 0.26 25.96
N PRO A 316 -14.27 0.43 26.80
CA PRO A 316 -13.06 -0.38 26.72
C PRO A 316 -13.39 -1.86 26.88
N VAL A 317 -12.99 -2.66 25.90
CA VAL A 317 -13.10 -4.12 25.92
C VAL A 317 -11.88 -4.68 26.64
N PRO A 318 -12.06 -5.59 27.62
CA PRO A 318 -10.94 -6.17 28.33
C PRO A 318 -9.96 -6.88 27.38
N PRO A 319 -8.66 -6.91 27.69
CA PRO A 319 -7.67 -7.64 26.90
C PRO A 319 -8.03 -9.12 26.72
N PRO A 320 -7.68 -9.74 25.58
CA PRO A 320 -7.88 -11.17 25.37
C PRO A 320 -7.02 -11.99 26.35
N GLU A 321 -7.58 -13.02 26.97
CA GLU A 321 -6.89 -13.80 28.03
C GLU A 321 -5.90 -14.86 27.51
N LEU A 322 -5.09 -14.53 26.50
CA LEU A 322 -4.17 -15.47 25.85
C LEU A 322 -3.21 -16.15 26.84
N VAL A 323 -2.68 -15.41 27.82
CA VAL A 323 -1.80 -16.00 28.84
C VAL A 323 -2.53 -17.06 29.69
N ASN A 324 -3.82 -16.85 29.98
CA ASN A 324 -4.60 -17.81 30.77
C ASN A 324 -4.80 -19.11 30.00
N ASP A 325 -5.04 -19.04 28.69
CA ASP A 325 -5.19 -20.23 27.85
C ASP A 325 -3.89 -21.03 27.75
N PHE A 326 -2.75 -20.35 27.58
CA PHE A 326 -1.45 -21.02 27.63
C PHE A 326 -1.13 -21.59 29.02
N ARG A 327 -1.54 -20.94 30.11
CA ARG A 327 -1.40 -21.50 31.47
C ARG A 327 -2.28 -22.74 31.66
N ARG A 328 -3.53 -22.71 31.20
CA ARG A 328 -4.44 -23.87 31.22
C ARG A 328 -3.83 -25.04 30.47
N PHE A 329 -3.25 -24.79 29.29
CA PHE A 329 -2.48 -25.79 28.56
C PHE A 329 -1.27 -26.28 29.37
N SER A 330 -0.47 -25.38 29.94
CA SER A 330 0.73 -25.76 30.69
C SER A 330 0.42 -26.71 31.85
N MET A 331 -0.68 -26.45 32.57
CA MET A 331 -1.16 -27.26 33.71
C MET A 331 -1.83 -28.58 33.30
N ARG A 332 -2.69 -28.56 32.26
CA ARG A 332 -3.56 -29.71 31.92
C ARG A 332 -3.14 -30.50 30.69
N LYS A 333 -2.18 -29.98 29.91
CA LYS A 333 -1.78 -30.48 28.58
C LYS A 333 -2.96 -30.67 27.62
N ASN A 334 -4.02 -29.90 27.81
CA ASN A 334 -5.25 -29.97 27.03
C ASN A 334 -5.38 -28.72 26.14
N LEU A 335 -5.90 -28.94 24.93
CA LEU A 335 -6.10 -27.97 23.86
C LEU A 335 -7.61 -27.77 23.54
N GLU A 336 -8.52 -28.09 24.46
CA GLU A 336 -9.97 -27.88 24.31
C GLU A 336 -10.38 -26.43 24.04
N TRP A 337 -9.56 -25.47 24.45
CA TRP A 337 -9.77 -24.04 24.23
C TRP A 337 -9.39 -23.55 22.83
N LEU A 338 -8.81 -24.42 21.97
CA LEU A 338 -8.46 -24.02 20.61
C LEU A 338 -9.72 -23.64 19.81
N PRO A 339 -9.66 -22.57 18.99
CA PRO A 339 -10.76 -22.23 18.11
C PRO A 339 -11.01 -23.34 17.08
N ASN A 340 -12.25 -23.43 16.58
CA ASN A 340 -12.57 -24.41 15.56
C ASN A 340 -11.88 -24.04 14.23
N ILE A 341 -10.91 -24.85 13.82
CA ILE A 341 -10.15 -24.62 12.59
C ILE A 341 -10.75 -25.30 11.36
N SER A 342 -11.81 -26.10 11.52
CA SER A 342 -12.44 -26.83 10.40
C SER A 342 -13.05 -25.90 9.34
N ASP A 343 -13.37 -24.68 9.75
CA ASP A 343 -14.11 -23.71 8.94
C ASP A 343 -13.16 -22.77 8.18
N ILE A 344 -11.85 -22.85 8.47
CA ILE A 344 -10.83 -22.00 7.88
C ILE A 344 -10.17 -22.75 6.74
N GLU A 345 -10.65 -22.51 5.52
CA GLU A 345 -10.25 -23.28 4.34
C GLU A 345 -8.73 -23.30 4.10
N SER A 346 -8.07 -22.16 4.34
CA SER A 346 -6.63 -22.01 4.15
C SER A 346 -5.79 -22.85 5.14
N ILE A 347 -6.31 -23.16 6.33
CA ILE A 347 -5.67 -24.07 7.30
C ILE A 347 -6.09 -25.52 7.04
N ARG A 348 -7.38 -25.74 6.74
CA ARG A 348 -7.95 -27.07 6.46
C ARG A 348 -7.23 -27.78 5.32
N THR A 349 -6.95 -27.05 4.23
CA THR A 349 -6.27 -27.59 3.04
C THR A 349 -4.86 -28.10 3.32
N LEU A 350 -4.17 -27.61 4.36
CA LEU A 350 -2.84 -28.09 4.76
C LEU A 350 -2.88 -29.51 5.38
N GLY A 351 -4.01 -29.91 5.97
CA GLY A 351 -4.20 -31.22 6.60
C GLY A 351 -4.66 -32.31 5.65
N GLN A 352 -5.07 -31.94 4.43
CA GLN A 352 -5.44 -32.92 3.42
C GLN A 352 -4.18 -33.69 3.02
N VAL A 353 -4.13 -34.97 3.40
CA VAL A 353 -3.12 -35.90 2.92
C VAL A 353 -3.24 -35.89 1.40
N GLU A 354 -2.22 -35.38 0.70
CA GLU A 354 -2.14 -35.49 -0.75
C GLU A 354 -2.35 -36.97 -1.07
N ALA A 355 -3.49 -37.28 -1.68
CA ALA A 355 -3.80 -38.65 -2.04
C ALA A 355 -2.58 -39.18 -2.80
N PRO A 356 -2.01 -40.34 -2.40
CA PRO A 356 -0.83 -40.86 -3.05
C PRO A 356 -1.10 -40.85 -4.53
N ILE A 357 -0.26 -40.13 -5.30
CA ILE A 357 -0.42 -40.00 -6.74
C ILE A 357 -0.39 -41.42 -7.26
N ALA A 358 -1.58 -41.98 -7.53
CA ALA A 358 -1.69 -43.35 -7.99
C ALA A 358 -0.79 -43.47 -9.23
N PRO A 359 0.06 -44.49 -9.33
CA PRO A 359 0.96 -44.65 -10.46
C PRO A 359 0.09 -44.56 -11.72
N ARG A 360 0.30 -43.50 -12.50
CA ARG A 360 -0.56 -43.18 -13.64
C ARG A 360 -0.50 -44.35 -14.61
N SER A 361 -1.52 -45.20 -14.58
CA SER A 361 -1.75 -46.18 -15.62
C SER A 361 -1.95 -45.42 -16.94
N PRO A 362 -1.34 -45.86 -18.05
CA PRO A 362 -1.52 -45.22 -19.33
C PRO A 362 -2.94 -45.50 -19.81
N THR A 363 -3.88 -44.58 -19.59
CA THR A 363 -5.28 -44.78 -19.99
C THR A 363 -5.82 -43.58 -20.77
N LYS A 364 -6.43 -43.93 -21.91
CA LYS A 364 -6.98 -43.08 -22.97
C LYS A 364 -7.92 -42.00 -22.43
N LYS A 365 -7.70 -40.77 -22.94
CA LYS A 365 -8.55 -39.60 -22.77
C LYS A 365 -10.01 -39.90 -23.12
N THR A 366 -10.90 -39.83 -22.13
CA THR A 366 -12.31 -39.48 -22.34
C THR A 366 -12.67 -38.42 -21.30
N THR A 367 -13.19 -37.30 -21.80
CA THR A 367 -13.47 -36.06 -21.08
C THR A 367 -14.86 -36.09 -20.47
N ALA A 368 -14.98 -35.86 -19.17
CA ALA A 368 -16.17 -35.30 -18.54
C ALA A 368 -15.76 -34.34 -17.42
N ALA A 369 -16.51 -33.25 -17.32
CA ALA A 369 -16.15 -32.00 -16.66
C ALA A 369 -16.40 -32.00 -15.15
N ALA A 370 -15.58 -31.25 -14.42
CA ALA A 370 -15.93 -30.70 -13.11
C ALA A 370 -15.35 -29.28 -12.99
N THR A 371 -16.24 -28.37 -12.63
CA THR A 371 -16.05 -26.94 -12.39
C THR A 371 -15.33 -26.70 -11.08
N ASN A 372 -14.15 -26.07 -11.10
CA ASN A 372 -13.73 -25.14 -10.05
C ASN A 372 -12.56 -24.26 -10.48
N SER A 373 -12.69 -22.99 -10.11
CA SER A 373 -11.87 -21.83 -10.46
C SER A 373 -10.52 -21.85 -9.73
N GLY A 374 -9.58 -22.67 -10.20
CA GLY A 374 -8.20 -22.71 -9.72
C GLY A 374 -7.22 -22.39 -10.83
N ILE A 375 -6.14 -21.69 -10.50
CA ILE A 375 -5.02 -21.31 -11.39
C ILE A 375 -4.76 -22.42 -12.42
N GLY A 376 -5.16 -22.15 -13.67
CA GLY A 376 -5.23 -23.18 -14.71
C GLY A 376 -3.89 -23.88 -14.90
N THR A 377 -3.93 -25.21 -14.96
CA THR A 377 -2.78 -26.08 -15.27
C THR A 377 -1.97 -25.47 -16.41
N ARG A 378 -0.69 -25.16 -16.18
CA ARG A 378 0.18 -24.69 -17.25
C ARG A 378 0.47 -25.85 -18.19
N VAL A 379 0.24 -25.63 -19.49
CA VAL A 379 0.61 -26.55 -20.56
C VAL A 379 1.92 -26.04 -21.14
N VAL A 380 2.92 -26.92 -21.21
CA VAL A 380 4.23 -26.63 -21.81
C VAL A 380 4.16 -26.90 -23.31
N ASN A 381 4.74 -26.01 -24.12
CA ASN A 381 4.81 -26.14 -25.56
C ASN A 381 5.99 -27.04 -25.97
N PRO A 382 5.77 -28.29 -26.43
CA PRO A 382 6.87 -29.15 -26.87
C PRO A 382 7.54 -28.64 -28.16
N PHE A 383 6.84 -27.83 -28.95
CA PHE A 383 7.28 -27.27 -30.23
C PHE A 383 7.78 -25.83 -30.09
N TRP A 384 8.27 -25.46 -28.91
CA TRP A 384 8.76 -24.10 -28.64
C TRP A 384 10.00 -23.80 -29.50
N ASP A 385 9.94 -22.69 -30.26
CA ASP A 385 11.00 -22.25 -31.17
C ASP A 385 12.32 -22.05 -30.41
N GLY A 386 13.38 -22.68 -30.91
CA GLY A 386 14.71 -22.68 -30.28
C GLY A 386 15.29 -21.28 -30.07
N ARG A 387 14.91 -20.30 -30.90
CA ARG A 387 15.39 -18.92 -30.78
C ARG A 387 14.95 -18.22 -29.50
N PHE A 388 13.84 -18.67 -28.88
CA PHE A 388 13.36 -18.16 -27.59
C PHE A 388 13.91 -18.94 -26.38
N LYS A 389 14.64 -20.04 -26.62
CA LYS A 389 15.26 -20.87 -25.58
C LYS A 389 16.68 -20.44 -25.22
N LEU A 390 17.29 -19.60 -26.04
CA LEU A 390 18.67 -19.17 -25.88
C LEU A 390 18.86 -18.40 -24.56
N ASP A 391 20.03 -18.56 -23.95
CA ASP A 391 20.40 -17.78 -22.77
C ASP A 391 21.01 -16.45 -23.20
N ASN A 392 20.15 -15.52 -23.61
CA ASN A 392 20.54 -14.18 -24.04
C ASN A 392 19.57 -13.12 -23.52
N ALA A 393 20.03 -11.85 -23.53
CA ALA A 393 19.28 -10.72 -22.99
C ALA A 393 17.87 -10.60 -23.60
N PHE A 394 17.73 -10.88 -24.90
CA PHE A 394 16.44 -10.86 -25.57
C PHE A 394 15.46 -11.89 -24.97
N CYS A 395 15.89 -13.14 -24.76
CA CYS A 395 15.03 -14.19 -24.21
C CYS A 395 14.65 -13.92 -22.75
N THR A 396 15.52 -13.28 -21.97
CA THR A 396 15.20 -12.81 -20.61
C THR A 396 14.05 -11.80 -20.64
N VAL A 397 14.14 -10.79 -21.51
CA VAL A 397 13.07 -9.79 -21.69
C VAL A 397 11.75 -10.45 -22.12
N VAL A 398 11.79 -11.42 -23.05
CA VAL A 398 10.59 -12.15 -23.49
C VAL A 398 9.94 -12.92 -22.32
N LYS A 399 10.73 -13.56 -21.45
CA LYS A 399 10.22 -14.32 -20.30
C LYS A 399 9.59 -13.41 -19.25
N GLU A 400 10.22 -12.29 -18.93
CA GLU A 400 9.79 -11.35 -17.88
C GLU A 400 8.62 -10.45 -18.32
N LYS A 401 8.66 -9.92 -19.55
CA LYS A 401 7.68 -8.94 -20.03
C LYS A 401 6.32 -9.61 -20.27
N ALA A 402 5.24 -9.02 -19.75
CA ALA A 402 3.89 -9.55 -19.98
C ALA A 402 3.55 -9.57 -21.48
N ALA A 403 2.91 -10.64 -21.98
CA ALA A 403 2.60 -10.79 -23.42
C ALA A 403 1.81 -9.59 -23.99
N ARG A 404 0.87 -9.03 -23.21
CA ARG A 404 0.13 -7.81 -23.60
C ARG A 404 1.05 -6.61 -23.86
N LYS A 405 2.13 -6.44 -23.09
CA LYS A 405 3.11 -5.36 -23.30
C LYS A 405 3.94 -5.59 -24.55
N ILE A 406 4.34 -6.83 -24.83
CA ILE A 406 5.05 -7.21 -26.08
C ILE A 406 4.18 -6.88 -27.29
N ILE A 407 2.90 -7.28 -27.24
CA ILE A 407 1.92 -7.03 -28.31
C ILE A 407 1.73 -5.53 -28.54
N GLY A 408 1.56 -4.74 -27.47
CA GLY A 408 1.38 -3.30 -27.56
C GLY A 408 2.59 -2.59 -28.20
N ALA A 409 3.80 -2.92 -27.75
CA ALA A 409 5.03 -2.36 -28.29
C ALA A 409 5.26 -2.74 -29.76
N ALA A 410 5.05 -4.01 -30.12
CA ALA A 410 5.20 -4.47 -31.50
C ALA A 410 4.22 -3.76 -32.46
N LYS A 411 2.96 -3.55 -32.04
CA LYS A 411 1.97 -2.78 -32.81
C LYS A 411 2.39 -1.30 -32.94
N ALA A 412 2.96 -0.70 -31.88
CA ALA A 412 3.48 0.67 -31.93
C ALA A 412 4.66 0.82 -32.91
N CYS A 413 5.46 -0.25 -33.09
CA CYS A 413 6.52 -0.34 -34.11
C CYS A 413 5.99 -0.66 -35.53
N GLY A 414 4.68 -0.57 -35.76
CA GLY A 414 4.06 -0.83 -37.06
C GLY A 414 4.04 -2.31 -37.49
N LYS A 415 4.33 -3.25 -36.58
CA LYS A 415 4.27 -4.68 -36.90
C LYS A 415 2.82 -5.19 -36.88
N ILE A 416 2.46 -5.92 -37.92
CA ILE A 416 1.15 -6.58 -38.03
C ILE A 416 1.14 -7.81 -37.11
N PHE A 417 0.04 -7.98 -36.39
CA PHE A 417 -0.11 -9.11 -35.47
C PHE A 417 -0.12 -10.45 -36.25
N PRO A 418 0.68 -11.46 -35.87
CA PRO A 418 0.69 -12.75 -36.54
C PRO A 418 -0.66 -13.46 -36.42
N MET A 419 -1.27 -13.76 -37.56
CA MET A 419 -2.57 -14.45 -37.64
C MET A 419 -2.41 -15.92 -38.04
N THR A 420 -3.39 -16.75 -37.69
CA THR A 420 -3.58 -18.09 -38.26
C THR A 420 -4.13 -18.01 -39.68
N ALA A 421 -4.14 -19.13 -40.40
CA ALA A 421 -4.75 -19.21 -41.73
C ALA A 421 -6.25 -18.79 -41.71
N ASP A 422 -6.95 -19.07 -40.61
CA ASP A 422 -8.35 -18.68 -40.40
C ASP A 422 -8.51 -17.21 -39.93
N GLY A 423 -7.46 -16.40 -39.99
CA GLY A 423 -7.49 -14.98 -39.61
C GLY A 423 -7.58 -14.71 -38.10
N LYS A 424 -7.34 -15.70 -37.23
CA LYS A 424 -7.37 -15.52 -35.78
C LYS A 424 -6.00 -15.15 -35.23
N GLU A 425 -5.96 -14.35 -34.17
CA GLU A 425 -4.70 -13.98 -33.51
C GLU A 425 -3.97 -15.20 -32.94
N ARG A 426 -2.66 -15.30 -33.19
CA ARG A 426 -1.79 -16.31 -32.58
C ARG A 426 -1.50 -16.07 -31.10
N CYS A 427 -1.25 -17.15 -30.37
CA CYS A 427 -0.98 -17.14 -28.93
C CYS A 427 0.50 -16.84 -28.64
N ILE A 428 0.82 -15.56 -28.43
CA ILE A 428 2.20 -15.11 -28.12
C ILE A 428 2.77 -15.83 -26.89
N THR A 429 1.95 -16.08 -25.87
CA THR A 429 2.41 -16.73 -24.64
C THR A 429 2.86 -18.17 -24.91
N TRP A 430 2.08 -18.94 -25.69
CA TRP A 430 2.42 -20.32 -26.07
C TRP A 430 3.67 -20.40 -26.95
N HIS A 431 3.76 -19.55 -27.98
CA HIS A 431 4.84 -19.64 -28.96
C HIS A 431 6.13 -18.93 -28.55
N ALA A 432 6.05 -17.79 -27.85
CA ALA A 432 7.24 -17.03 -27.45
C ALA A 432 7.78 -17.45 -26.08
N LYS A 433 6.90 -17.74 -25.10
CA LYS A 433 7.33 -18.12 -23.74
C LYS A 433 7.46 -19.62 -23.51
N GLY A 434 6.95 -20.44 -24.42
CA GLY A 434 7.04 -21.90 -24.33
C GLY A 434 6.05 -22.55 -23.35
N TYR A 435 5.12 -21.79 -22.78
CA TYR A 435 4.05 -22.32 -21.94
C TYR A 435 2.81 -21.42 -21.99
N CYS A 436 1.63 -21.98 -21.72
CA CYS A 436 0.41 -21.21 -21.59
C CYS A 436 -0.55 -21.86 -20.58
N GLY A 437 -1.59 -21.15 -20.15
CA GLY A 437 -2.64 -21.75 -19.32
C GLY A 437 -3.49 -22.72 -20.12
N ALA A 438 -3.91 -23.84 -19.53
CA ALA A 438 -4.81 -24.81 -20.16
C ALA A 438 -6.15 -24.19 -20.60
N SER A 439 -6.59 -23.12 -19.91
CA SER A 439 -7.80 -22.35 -20.22
C SER A 439 -7.54 -21.13 -21.11
N CYS A 440 -6.45 -21.12 -21.89
CA CYS A 440 -6.16 -20.02 -22.80
C CYS A 440 -7.26 -19.87 -23.85
N LYS A 441 -7.78 -18.65 -24.05
CA LYS A 441 -8.76 -18.35 -25.11
C LYS A 441 -8.22 -18.60 -26.52
N GLN A 442 -6.89 -18.61 -26.66
CA GLN A 442 -6.17 -18.89 -27.90
C GLN A 442 -5.66 -20.34 -27.96
N ALA A 443 -6.26 -21.26 -27.19
CA ALA A 443 -5.85 -22.68 -27.20
C ALA A 443 -5.98 -23.35 -28.58
N TYR A 444 -6.79 -22.80 -29.50
CA TYR A 444 -6.86 -23.25 -30.89
C TYR A 444 -5.52 -23.13 -31.64
N ASP A 445 -4.61 -22.28 -31.17
CA ASP A 445 -3.27 -22.05 -31.73
C ASP A 445 -2.17 -22.78 -30.94
N HIS A 446 -2.53 -23.62 -29.95
CA HIS A 446 -1.55 -24.42 -29.19
C HIS A 446 -1.06 -25.64 -29.98
N LYS A 447 -0.56 -25.42 -31.20
CA LYS A 447 -0.01 -26.43 -32.10
C LYS A 447 1.36 -25.99 -32.63
N GLU A 448 2.06 -26.86 -33.35
CA GLU A 448 3.29 -26.47 -34.03
C GLU A 448 3.01 -25.44 -35.12
N LEU A 449 3.91 -24.47 -35.30
CA LEU A 449 3.90 -23.59 -36.46
C LEU A 449 4.40 -24.38 -37.67
N GLU A 450 3.50 -24.60 -38.61
CA GLU A 450 3.66 -25.55 -39.72
C GLU A 450 4.80 -25.18 -40.69
N THR A 451 5.13 -23.89 -40.82
CA THR A 451 6.16 -23.42 -41.75
C THR A 451 7.23 -22.54 -41.09
N PRO A 452 8.47 -22.54 -41.60
CA PRO A 452 9.53 -21.65 -41.12
C PRO A 452 9.15 -20.16 -41.22
N GLU A 453 8.43 -19.76 -42.27
CA GLU A 453 8.02 -18.37 -42.49
C GLU A 453 7.07 -17.88 -41.40
N LEU A 454 6.20 -18.76 -40.89
CA LEU A 454 5.34 -18.45 -39.74
C LEU A 454 6.14 -18.28 -38.45
N LYS A 455 7.17 -19.13 -38.25
CA LYS A 455 8.10 -19.01 -37.11
C LYS A 455 8.85 -17.68 -37.19
N ASP A 456 9.35 -17.30 -38.37
CA ASP A 456 10.06 -16.04 -38.60
C ASP A 456 9.18 -14.81 -38.41
N THR A 457 7.96 -14.84 -38.93
CA THR A 457 6.98 -13.75 -38.76
C THR A 457 6.67 -13.50 -37.29
N LEU A 458 6.46 -14.58 -36.52
CA LEU A 458 6.24 -14.48 -35.08
C LEU A 458 7.48 -13.95 -34.35
N TYR A 459 8.66 -14.47 -34.69
CA TYR A 459 9.93 -14.05 -34.09
C TYR A 459 10.18 -12.54 -34.29
N GLU A 460 10.00 -12.05 -35.51
CA GLU A 460 10.17 -10.63 -35.84
C GLU A 460 9.16 -9.73 -35.12
N PHE A 461 7.91 -10.19 -34.98
CA PHE A 461 6.89 -9.48 -34.21
C PHE A 461 7.27 -9.37 -32.73
N VAL A 462 7.67 -10.48 -32.09
CA VAL A 462 8.07 -10.50 -30.67
C VAL A 462 9.34 -9.68 -30.45
N ARG A 463 10.30 -9.76 -31.39
CA ARG A 463 11.54 -8.98 -31.36
C ARG A 463 11.26 -7.48 -31.30
N ALA A 464 10.42 -6.98 -32.21
CA ALA A 464 10.04 -5.57 -32.24
C ALA A 464 9.27 -5.10 -30.99
N GLY A 465 8.62 -6.01 -30.27
CA GLY A 465 7.94 -5.70 -29.00
C GLY A 465 8.83 -5.75 -27.76
N CYS A 466 10.07 -6.24 -27.89
CA CYS A 466 11.03 -6.39 -26.81
C CYS A 466 12.24 -5.46 -26.93
N THR A 467 12.52 -4.94 -28.13
CA THR A 467 13.28 -3.69 -28.33
C THR A 467 12.48 -2.52 -27.79
#